data_AF-A0A495JPS0-F1
#
_entry.id   AF-A0A495JPS0-F1
#
_cell.length_a   1.000
_cell.length_b   1.000
_cell.length_c   1.000
_cell.angle_alpha   90.00
_cell.angle_beta   90.00
_cell.angle_gamma   90.00
#
_symmetry.space_group_name_H-M   'P 1'
#
loop_
_entity.id
_entity.type
_entity.pdbx_description
1 polymer ?
#
loop_
_entity_poly.entity_id
_entity_poly.type
_entity_poly.pdbx_seq_one_letter_code
_entity_poly.pdbx_strand_id
1 'polypeptide(L)'
;MSEQSELIEALEEARELPDGDGKIAELERIVAHADAAADVRLGFDARFALIDAYNNHTERWRMLPPFSWCLAAFDRDPSLFDDWDAEMLRWYHKWAIAALRSTPRVGLAQTQAAMDDLERRFRAQGRSLQAVYNLRCRIADHLGDEAQARQWLTRWQGARRDENSDCAGCDPSRQAELLAGWGEWEEAVRTVEPVLAGTLGCAEQPEKALTTVLVAYLRLGRYDEAAQAHVRAYRRHRHERDAFPFLAEHLRFCALSGLHERGLEILGTHLGWLDRPYDDSSAMEFAAAGALVCRLAAEAGVEMSIHRPEYGDRPATDLSVSALGAQLLATAQELAGRFDARNGSSHQSGRMAAWLAERPIDAEVTLPVDEPPDDWAMPDALPPGSRQDLVAPLRMEAIVRELEGRVDHYLLYDDGTVGVQWGKTLIQFEQLGEAKEILHARIIVERRLPADRLTEAYEFCNSWNHDRLLPKAYVHDTGEGELIIAGEVTTDLEHGVSASQLAALVNATIGPGAALADAVADLP
;
A
#
# COMPACT_ATOMS: atom_id res chain seq x y z
N MET A 1 37.82 8.99 6.76
CA MET A 1 36.66 9.90 6.67
C MET A 1 36.44 10.52 8.04
N SER A 2 35.63 11.58 8.17
CA SER A 2 35.18 12.02 9.50
C SER A 2 34.07 11.07 9.98
N GLU A 3 33.93 10.91 11.30
CA GLU A 3 32.85 10.12 11.92
C GLU A 3 31.45 10.55 11.39
N GLN A 4 31.26 11.84 11.13
CA GLN A 4 30.04 12.37 10.52
C GLN A 4 29.82 11.90 9.08
N SER A 5 30.88 11.81 8.27
CA SER A 5 30.80 11.30 6.90
C SER A 5 30.48 9.80 6.86
N GLU A 6 30.98 9.04 7.83
CA GLU A 6 30.67 7.61 8.00
C GLU A 6 29.21 7.38 8.40
N LEU A 7 28.65 8.25 9.25
CA LEU A 7 27.22 8.18 9.64
C LEU A 7 26.27 8.57 8.51
N ILE A 8 26.66 9.51 7.64
CA ILE A 8 25.86 9.86 6.45
C ILE A 8 25.84 8.69 5.46
N GLU A 9 26.99 8.07 5.20
CA GLU A 9 27.08 6.89 4.35
C GLU A 9 26.26 5.72 4.92
N ALA A 10 26.37 5.46 6.23
CA ALA A 10 25.55 4.45 6.91
C ALA A 10 24.04 4.73 6.82
N LEU A 11 23.63 6.00 6.78
CA LEU A 11 22.22 6.36 6.59
C LEU A 11 21.74 6.05 5.17
N GLU A 12 22.55 6.35 4.16
CA GLU A 12 22.20 5.99 2.77
C GLU A 12 22.15 4.46 2.62
N GLU A 13 23.11 3.73 3.18
CA GLU A 13 23.07 2.26 3.20
C GLU A 13 21.82 1.72 3.94
N ALA A 14 21.46 2.32 5.07
CA ALA A 14 20.28 1.92 5.84
C ALA A 14 18.96 2.18 5.08
N ARG A 15 18.89 3.22 4.26
CA ARG A 15 17.69 3.52 3.44
C ARG A 15 17.42 2.43 2.40
N GLU A 16 18.48 1.85 1.84
CA GLU A 16 18.41 0.78 0.83
C GLU A 16 18.11 -0.60 1.43
N LEU A 17 18.17 -0.76 2.75
CA LEU A 17 17.79 -2.02 3.39
C LEU A 17 16.29 -2.31 3.19
N PRO A 18 15.91 -3.60 3.05
CA PRO A 18 14.51 -3.99 3.11
C PRO A 18 13.86 -3.54 4.41
N ASP A 19 12.61 -3.08 4.34
CA ASP A 19 11.85 -2.69 5.51
C ASP A 19 11.74 -3.87 6.50
N GLY A 20 12.14 -3.64 7.75
CA GLY A 20 12.25 -4.70 8.75
C GLY A 20 13.03 -4.30 10.00
N ASP A 21 13.07 -5.21 10.97
CA ASP A 21 13.77 -5.01 12.27
C ASP A 21 15.24 -4.59 12.09
N GLY A 22 15.92 -5.11 11.05
CA GLY A 22 17.33 -4.76 10.76
C GLY A 22 17.51 -3.29 10.35
N LYS A 23 16.70 -2.80 9.40
CA LYS A 23 16.67 -1.40 8.99
C LYS A 23 16.32 -0.48 10.15
N ILE A 24 15.29 -0.84 10.93
CA ILE A 24 14.86 -0.06 12.09
C ILE A 24 15.99 0.05 13.12
N ALA A 25 16.65 -1.07 13.46
CA ALA A 25 17.72 -1.07 14.45
C ALA A 25 18.91 -0.20 14.02
N GLU A 26 19.28 -0.23 12.73
CA GLU A 26 20.37 0.59 12.21
C GLU A 26 20.02 2.08 12.19
N LEU A 27 18.81 2.42 11.76
CA LEU A 27 18.33 3.80 11.79
C LEU A 27 18.21 4.34 13.24
N GLU A 28 17.77 3.53 14.21
CA GLU A 28 17.75 3.89 15.64
C GLU A 28 19.17 4.12 16.17
N ARG A 29 20.15 3.32 15.73
CA ARG A 29 21.57 3.52 16.06
C ARG A 29 22.06 4.87 15.51
N ILE A 30 21.76 5.20 14.26
CA ILE A 30 22.15 6.48 13.64
C ILE A 30 21.51 7.66 14.37
N VAL A 31 20.22 7.56 14.70
CA VAL A 31 19.52 8.56 15.52
C VAL A 31 20.23 8.80 16.86
N ALA A 32 20.62 7.73 17.56
CA ALA A 32 21.32 7.87 18.84
C ALA A 32 22.67 8.60 18.70
N HIS A 33 23.40 8.37 17.59
CA HIS A 33 24.65 9.08 17.32
C HIS A 33 24.41 10.55 16.98
N ALA A 34 23.42 10.84 16.14
CA ALA A 34 23.04 12.22 15.79
C ALA A 34 22.63 13.02 17.04
N ASP A 35 21.84 12.41 17.93
CA ASP A 35 21.43 13.03 19.19
C ASP A 35 22.63 13.30 20.12
N ALA A 36 23.59 12.38 20.21
CA ALA A 36 24.80 12.55 21.02
C ALA A 36 25.72 13.65 20.48
N ALA A 37 25.78 13.81 19.15
CA ALA A 37 26.54 14.85 18.47
C ALA A 37 25.79 16.21 18.39
N ALA A 38 24.51 16.24 18.78
CA ALA A 38 23.60 17.36 18.54
C ALA A 38 23.51 17.77 17.05
N ASP A 39 23.64 16.81 16.14
CA ASP A 39 23.48 17.01 14.70
C ASP A 39 22.00 16.96 14.31
N VAL A 40 21.40 18.15 14.17
CA VAL A 40 19.97 18.28 13.89
C VAL A 40 19.60 17.77 12.49
N ARG A 41 20.47 17.96 11.48
CA ARG A 41 20.17 17.58 10.10
C ARG A 41 20.19 16.06 9.96
N LEU A 42 21.28 15.42 10.38
CA LEU A 42 21.37 13.97 10.38
C LEU A 42 20.27 13.34 11.23
N GLY A 43 19.97 13.94 12.39
CA GLY A 43 18.90 13.49 13.27
C GLY A 43 17.51 13.60 12.65
N PHE A 44 17.29 14.55 11.75
CA PHE A 44 16.05 14.71 10.99
C PHE A 44 15.95 13.68 9.86
N ASP A 45 17.01 13.53 9.07
CA ASP A 45 17.09 12.58 7.96
C ASP A 45 16.91 11.12 8.39
N ALA A 46 17.57 10.72 9.49
CA ALA A 46 17.44 9.38 10.04
C ALA A 46 16.04 9.12 10.60
N ARG A 47 15.40 10.15 11.19
CA ARG A 47 14.02 10.03 11.69
C ARG A 47 12.98 10.01 10.58
N PHE A 48 13.20 10.69 9.47
CA PHE A 48 12.39 10.55 8.26
C PHE A 48 12.42 9.12 7.74
N ALA A 49 13.62 8.55 7.58
CA ALA A 49 13.77 7.14 7.20
C ALA A 49 13.10 6.17 8.20
N LEU A 50 13.14 6.46 9.51
CA LEU A 50 12.40 5.67 10.51
C LEU A 50 10.89 5.77 10.34
N ILE A 51 10.36 6.97 10.05
CA ILE A 51 8.92 7.17 9.85
C ILE A 51 8.41 6.30 8.69
N ASP A 52 9.15 6.27 7.58
CA ASP A 52 8.82 5.42 6.42
C ASP A 52 8.92 3.94 6.78
N ALA A 53 10.01 3.51 7.42
CA ALA A 53 10.19 2.12 7.84
C ALA A 53 9.05 1.66 8.78
N TYR A 54 8.61 2.51 9.71
CA TYR A 54 7.47 2.19 10.59
C TYR A 54 6.12 2.21 9.87
N ASN A 55 5.98 2.98 8.79
CA ASN A 55 4.74 3.06 8.04
C ASN A 55 4.44 1.76 7.25
N ASN A 56 5.51 1.11 6.77
CA ASN A 56 5.49 -0.11 5.95
C ASN A 56 5.84 -1.38 6.76
N HIS A 57 5.88 -1.27 8.09
CA HIS A 57 6.21 -2.37 8.99
C HIS A 57 5.18 -2.47 10.13
N THR A 58 5.37 -3.44 11.02
CA THR A 58 4.56 -3.60 12.22
C THR A 58 4.75 -2.45 13.22
N GLU A 59 3.78 -2.27 14.11
CA GLU A 59 3.83 -1.27 15.18
C GLU A 59 3.85 0.19 14.69
N ARG A 60 3.00 0.52 13.71
CA ARG A 60 2.90 1.85 13.08
C ARG A 60 2.92 3.05 14.03
N TRP A 61 2.41 2.89 15.26
CA TRP A 61 2.45 3.91 16.31
C TRP A 61 3.87 4.38 16.68
N ARG A 62 4.91 3.59 16.41
CA ARG A 62 6.32 3.95 16.66
C ARG A 62 6.82 5.08 15.78
N MET A 63 6.08 5.46 14.73
CA MET A 63 6.37 6.66 13.94
C MET A 63 6.09 7.96 14.72
N LEU A 64 5.29 7.94 15.79
CA LEU A 64 4.84 9.15 16.49
C LEU A 64 5.99 9.91 17.18
N PRO A 65 6.90 9.28 17.94
CA PRO A 65 8.04 9.98 18.54
C PRO A 65 9.00 10.62 17.52
N PRO A 66 9.50 9.93 16.46
CA PRO A 66 10.38 10.56 15.47
C PRO A 66 9.66 11.69 14.73
N PHE A 67 8.38 11.51 14.37
CA PHE A 67 7.58 12.59 13.77
C PHE A 67 7.49 13.82 14.67
N SER A 68 7.14 13.64 15.95
CA SER A 68 7.03 14.76 16.90
C SER A 68 8.35 15.50 17.07
N TRP A 69 9.47 14.79 17.02
CA TRP A 69 10.80 15.40 17.07
C TRP A 69 11.08 16.23 15.81
N CYS A 70 10.83 15.65 14.61
CA CYS A 70 11.03 16.35 13.34
C CYS A 70 10.17 17.61 13.24
N LEU A 71 8.90 17.54 13.63
CA LEU A 71 8.00 18.69 13.65
C LEU A 71 8.53 19.80 14.58
N ALA A 72 8.99 19.44 15.78
CA ALA A 72 9.54 20.40 16.73
C ALA A 72 10.90 20.98 16.29
N ALA A 73 11.73 20.20 15.57
CA ALA A 73 12.97 20.67 14.99
C ALA A 73 12.70 21.68 13.87
N PHE A 74 11.78 21.36 12.96
CA PHE A 74 11.33 22.23 11.88
C PHE A 74 10.73 23.54 12.43
N ASP A 75 9.85 23.46 13.44
CA ASP A 75 9.23 24.65 14.05
C ASP A 75 10.25 25.56 14.76
N ARG A 76 11.35 25.00 15.27
CA ARG A 76 12.38 25.77 15.98
C ARG A 76 13.25 26.58 15.03
N ASP A 77 13.69 25.97 13.94
CA ASP A 77 14.53 26.61 12.94
C ASP A 77 14.23 26.08 11.52
N PRO A 78 13.20 26.63 10.86
CA PRO A 78 12.83 26.21 9.50
C PRO A 78 13.94 26.43 8.47
N SER A 79 14.94 27.28 8.75
CA SER A 79 16.00 27.63 7.79
C SER A 79 17.02 26.51 7.54
N LEU A 80 16.99 25.47 8.38
CA LEU A 80 17.82 24.27 8.24
C LEU A 80 17.24 23.23 7.26
N PHE A 81 16.03 23.48 6.76
CA PHE A 81 15.23 22.52 6.00
C PHE A 81 14.83 23.14 4.66
N ASP A 82 14.71 22.29 3.64
CA ASP A 82 14.29 22.72 2.31
C ASP A 82 12.78 22.53 2.09
N ASP A 83 12.31 22.86 0.88
CA ASP A 83 10.90 22.72 0.52
C ASP A 83 10.45 21.25 0.49
N TRP A 84 11.36 20.33 0.18
CA TRP A 84 11.10 18.89 0.18
C TRP A 84 10.86 18.36 1.59
N ASP A 85 11.71 18.74 2.56
CA ASP A 85 11.52 18.43 3.97
C ASP A 85 10.16 18.94 4.47
N ALA A 86 9.82 20.19 4.12
CA ALA A 86 8.56 20.81 4.50
C ALA A 86 7.37 20.04 3.90
N GLU A 87 7.50 19.54 2.67
CA GLU A 87 6.49 18.72 2.00
C GLU A 87 6.31 17.35 2.65
N MET A 88 7.39 16.61 2.83
CA MET A 88 7.36 15.30 3.46
C MET A 88 6.86 15.38 4.90
N LEU A 89 7.22 16.43 5.64
CA LEU A 89 6.70 16.65 6.98
C LEU A 89 5.16 16.82 7.00
N ARG A 90 4.56 17.42 5.96
CA ARG A 90 3.08 17.48 5.84
C ARG A 90 2.48 16.10 5.63
N TRP A 91 3.10 15.27 4.79
CA TRP A 91 2.70 13.88 4.59
C TRP A 91 2.78 13.06 5.87
N TYR A 92 3.91 13.11 6.56
CA TYR A 92 4.11 12.42 7.83
C TYR A 92 3.19 12.92 8.94
N HIS A 93 2.81 14.20 8.93
CA HIS A 93 1.79 14.69 9.86
C HIS A 93 0.45 13.99 9.62
N LYS A 94 -0.01 13.87 8.38
CA LYS A 94 -1.23 13.12 8.07
C LYS A 94 -1.13 11.66 8.49
N TRP A 95 0.01 11.02 8.26
CA TRP A 95 0.21 9.61 8.63
C TRP A 95 0.26 9.40 10.14
N ALA A 96 0.94 10.29 10.86
CA ALA A 96 0.96 10.31 12.33
C ALA A 96 -0.46 10.41 12.89
N ILE A 97 -1.30 11.31 12.35
CA ILE A 97 -2.72 11.35 12.72
C ILE A 97 -3.43 10.04 12.42
N ALA A 98 -3.22 9.46 11.23
CA ALA A 98 -3.86 8.21 10.87
C ALA A 98 -3.48 7.07 11.84
N ALA A 99 -2.23 7.04 12.31
CA ALA A 99 -1.73 6.08 13.29
C ALA A 99 -2.35 6.28 14.70
N LEU A 100 -2.70 7.51 15.08
CA LEU A 100 -3.38 7.77 16.37
C LEU A 100 -4.76 7.12 16.47
N ARG A 101 -5.41 6.83 15.34
CA ARG A 101 -6.67 6.08 15.31
C ARG A 101 -6.45 4.59 15.59
N SER A 102 -5.32 4.03 15.19
CA SER A 102 -5.06 2.60 15.25
C SER A 102 -4.31 2.14 16.51
N THR A 103 -4.10 3.03 17.47
CA THR A 103 -3.51 2.68 18.77
C THR A 103 -4.24 3.31 19.96
N PRO A 104 -4.44 2.58 21.09
CA PRO A 104 -4.98 3.15 22.32
C PRO A 104 -3.89 3.74 23.23
N ARG A 105 -2.61 3.71 22.83
CA ARG A 105 -1.47 4.19 23.64
C ARG A 105 -1.45 5.71 23.84
N VAL A 106 -2.03 6.47 22.91
CA VAL A 106 -2.10 7.94 22.96
C VAL A 106 -3.51 8.38 23.34
N GLY A 107 -3.62 9.28 24.31
CA GLY A 107 -4.92 9.70 24.84
C GLY A 107 -5.75 10.50 23.83
N LEU A 108 -7.08 10.42 23.92
CA LEU A 108 -7.99 11.13 23.01
C LEU A 108 -7.73 12.64 22.94
N ALA A 109 -7.45 13.30 24.06
CA ALA A 109 -7.15 14.73 24.08
C ALA A 109 -5.90 15.09 23.27
N GLN A 110 -4.87 14.23 23.29
CA GLN A 110 -3.67 14.41 22.48
C GLN A 110 -3.97 14.20 20.99
N THR A 111 -4.79 13.19 20.65
CA THR A 111 -5.25 12.96 19.28
C THR A 111 -6.03 14.15 18.73
N GLN A 112 -6.93 14.73 19.52
CA GLN A 112 -7.69 15.92 19.14
C GLN A 112 -6.78 17.14 18.96
N ALA A 113 -5.84 17.36 19.89
CA ALA A 113 -4.89 18.46 19.79
C ALA A 113 -3.98 18.35 18.55
N ALA A 114 -3.50 17.14 18.24
CA ALA A 114 -2.71 16.89 17.03
C ALA A 114 -3.54 17.15 15.76
N MET A 115 -4.81 16.74 15.73
CA MET A 115 -5.70 17.07 14.60
C MET A 115 -5.93 18.57 14.44
N ASP A 116 -6.17 19.28 15.53
CA ASP A 116 -6.38 20.73 15.49
C ASP A 116 -5.11 21.45 15.02
N ASP A 117 -3.92 20.95 15.38
CA ASP A 117 -2.64 21.46 14.85
C ASP A 117 -2.50 21.22 13.34
N LEU A 118 -2.76 20.01 12.85
CA LEU A 118 -2.74 19.69 11.42
C LEU A 118 -3.64 20.64 10.63
N GLU A 119 -4.89 20.81 11.08
CA GLU A 119 -5.86 21.69 10.43
C GLU A 119 -5.45 23.16 10.46
N ARG A 120 -4.91 23.63 11.58
CA ARG A 120 -4.37 25.00 11.70
C ARG A 120 -3.26 25.24 10.69
N ARG A 121 -2.31 24.30 10.55
CA ARG A 121 -1.19 24.41 9.60
C ARG A 121 -1.65 24.41 8.16
N PHE A 122 -2.57 23.52 7.79
CA PHE A 122 -3.14 23.47 6.45
C PHE A 122 -3.86 24.78 6.10
N ARG A 123 -4.64 25.35 7.02
CA ARG A 123 -5.26 26.67 6.83
C ARG A 123 -4.24 27.79 6.66
N ALA A 124 -3.22 27.83 7.51
CA ALA A 124 -2.20 28.88 7.46
C ALA A 124 -1.45 28.90 6.12
N GLN A 125 -1.31 27.73 5.48
CA GLN A 125 -0.65 27.55 4.19
C GLN A 125 -1.61 27.63 3.00
N GLY A 126 -2.91 27.90 3.22
CA GLY A 126 -3.91 27.96 2.15
C GLY A 126 -4.14 26.62 1.43
N ARG A 127 -3.82 25.49 2.07
CA ARG A 127 -3.99 24.15 1.51
C ARG A 127 -5.44 23.69 1.61
N SER A 128 -5.80 22.72 0.76
CA SER A 128 -7.12 22.11 0.84
C SER A 128 -7.27 21.32 2.14
N LEU A 129 -8.44 21.45 2.76
CA LEU A 129 -8.80 20.69 3.95
C LEU A 129 -9.37 19.30 3.61
N GLN A 130 -9.30 18.85 2.36
CA GLN A 130 -9.78 17.52 1.93
C GLN A 130 -9.23 16.41 2.84
N ALA A 131 -7.90 16.33 2.97
CA ALA A 131 -7.25 15.29 3.78
C ALA A 131 -7.56 15.43 5.28
N VAL A 132 -7.73 16.67 5.77
CA VAL A 132 -8.17 16.96 7.14
C VAL A 132 -9.58 16.42 7.38
N TYR A 133 -10.51 16.63 6.43
CA TYR A 133 -11.88 16.14 6.53
C TYR A 133 -11.95 14.61 6.51
N ASN A 134 -11.14 13.94 5.69
CA ASN A 134 -10.95 12.48 5.73
C ASN A 134 -10.55 12.03 7.15
N LEU A 135 -9.45 12.57 7.68
CA LEU A 135 -8.93 12.17 8.99
C LEU A 135 -9.93 12.44 10.12
N ARG A 136 -10.61 13.60 10.11
CA ARG A 136 -11.69 13.90 11.07
C ARG A 136 -12.86 12.95 10.96
N CYS A 137 -13.26 12.59 9.74
CA CYS A 137 -14.33 11.63 9.50
C CYS A 137 -14.02 10.29 10.16
N ARG A 138 -12.83 9.75 9.89
CA ARG A 138 -12.39 8.44 10.42
C ARG A 138 -12.16 8.45 11.93
N ILE A 139 -11.74 9.58 12.51
CA ILE A 139 -11.65 9.73 13.97
C ILE A 139 -13.06 9.79 14.59
N ALA A 140 -13.98 10.57 14.02
CA ALA A 140 -15.36 10.64 14.52
C ALA A 140 -16.06 9.27 14.47
N ASP A 141 -15.89 8.54 13.37
CA ASP A 141 -16.38 7.16 13.23
C ASP A 141 -15.78 6.23 14.29
N HIS A 142 -14.46 6.27 14.49
CA HIS A 142 -13.78 5.49 15.53
C HIS A 142 -14.29 5.81 16.95
N LEU A 143 -14.78 7.02 17.20
CA LEU A 143 -15.36 7.41 18.49
C LEU A 143 -16.84 7.01 18.63
N GLY A 144 -17.48 6.56 17.55
CA GLY A 144 -18.90 6.25 17.50
C GLY A 144 -19.81 7.47 17.30
N ASP A 145 -19.25 8.62 16.91
CA ASP A 145 -20.03 9.79 16.54
C ASP A 145 -20.36 9.76 15.04
N GLU A 146 -21.23 8.83 14.64
CA GLU A 146 -21.64 8.63 13.25
C GLU A 146 -22.22 9.91 12.64
N ALA A 147 -23.02 10.66 13.41
CA ALA A 147 -23.64 11.89 12.94
C ALA A 147 -22.59 12.94 12.52
N GLN A 148 -21.52 13.08 13.31
CA GLN A 148 -20.41 13.95 12.97
C GLN A 148 -19.54 13.36 11.84
N ALA A 149 -19.29 12.05 11.85
CA ALA A 149 -18.54 11.39 10.79
C ALA A 149 -19.19 11.59 9.41
N ARG A 150 -20.51 11.43 9.29
CA ARG A 150 -21.26 11.69 8.05
C ARG A 150 -21.13 13.14 7.57
N GLN A 151 -21.14 14.12 8.48
CA GLN A 151 -20.91 15.53 8.11
C GLN A 151 -19.50 15.75 7.55
N TRP A 152 -18.49 15.11 8.15
CA TRP A 152 -17.12 15.16 7.63
C TRP A 152 -16.98 14.44 6.29
N LEU A 153 -17.67 13.32 6.09
CA LEU A 153 -17.69 12.61 4.80
C LEU A 153 -18.24 13.51 3.68
N THR A 154 -19.36 14.21 3.92
CA THR A 154 -19.91 15.17 2.95
C THR A 154 -18.91 16.28 2.62
N ARG A 155 -18.22 16.82 3.64
CA ARG A 155 -17.19 17.85 3.43
C ARG A 155 -15.99 17.31 2.67
N TRP A 156 -15.57 16.08 2.96
CA TRP A 156 -14.48 15.40 2.27
C TRP A 156 -14.81 15.22 0.77
N GLN A 157 -16.00 14.69 0.45
CA GLN A 157 -16.46 14.50 -0.93
C GLN A 157 -16.60 15.81 -1.71
N GLY A 158 -17.01 16.90 -1.04
CA GLY A 158 -17.17 18.21 -1.66
C GLY A 158 -15.89 19.07 -1.72
N ALA A 159 -14.81 18.66 -1.05
CA ALA A 159 -13.58 19.44 -0.99
C ALA A 159 -12.74 19.27 -2.25
N ARG A 160 -12.15 20.38 -2.73
CA ARG A 160 -11.19 20.36 -3.84
C ARG A 160 -9.97 19.52 -3.45
N ARG A 161 -9.44 18.72 -4.37
CA ARG A 161 -8.18 18.00 -4.19
C ARG A 161 -6.97 18.89 -4.51
N ASP A 162 -5.85 18.62 -3.87
CA ASP A 162 -4.55 19.27 -4.05
C ASP A 162 -3.39 18.28 -3.85
N GLU A 163 -2.14 18.75 -3.90
CA GLU A 163 -0.94 17.94 -3.70
C GLU A 163 -0.89 17.22 -2.33
N ASN A 164 -1.65 17.69 -1.34
CA ASN A 164 -1.70 17.07 -0.01
C ASN A 164 -2.93 16.17 0.18
N SER A 165 -3.70 15.92 -0.88
CA SER A 165 -4.79 14.95 -0.87
C SER A 165 -4.25 13.53 -1.03
N ASP A 166 -4.81 12.56 -0.29
CA ASP A 166 -4.38 11.15 -0.39
C ASP A 166 -4.73 10.56 -1.77
N CYS A 167 -4.14 9.42 -2.15
CA CYS A 167 -4.35 8.79 -3.46
C CYS A 167 -5.82 8.76 -3.93
N ALA A 168 -6.09 9.25 -5.15
CA ALA A 168 -7.43 9.33 -5.74
C ALA A 168 -8.09 7.96 -5.93
N GLY A 169 -7.30 6.91 -6.19
CA GLY A 169 -7.78 5.52 -6.26
C GLY A 169 -8.10 4.91 -4.89
N CYS A 170 -7.51 5.40 -3.80
CA CYS A 170 -7.74 4.86 -2.46
C CYS A 170 -8.90 5.54 -1.71
N ASP A 171 -9.23 6.79 -2.03
CA ASP A 171 -10.31 7.53 -1.38
C ASP A 171 -11.69 6.85 -1.49
N PRO A 172 -12.11 6.33 -2.66
CA PRO A 172 -13.36 5.59 -2.79
C PRO A 172 -13.48 4.42 -1.81
N SER A 173 -12.44 3.59 -1.68
CA SER A 173 -12.46 2.46 -0.73
C SER A 173 -12.54 2.92 0.72
N ARG A 174 -11.82 3.98 1.11
CA ARG A 174 -11.90 4.53 2.48
C ARG A 174 -13.29 5.12 2.79
N GLN A 175 -13.95 5.73 1.81
CA GLN A 175 -15.32 6.23 1.96
C GLN A 175 -16.33 5.09 2.04
N ALA A 176 -16.16 4.06 1.20
CA ALA A 176 -17.00 2.88 1.20
C ALA A 176 -16.88 2.06 2.49
N GLU A 177 -15.70 2.01 3.12
CA GLU A 177 -15.49 1.38 4.43
C GLU A 177 -16.41 1.99 5.50
N LEU A 178 -16.51 3.33 5.55
CA LEU A 178 -17.40 4.04 6.47
C LEU A 178 -18.87 3.76 6.16
N LEU A 179 -19.26 3.86 4.89
CA LEU A 179 -20.63 3.62 4.44
C LEU A 179 -21.09 2.19 4.74
N ALA A 180 -20.23 1.20 4.48
CA ALA A 180 -20.47 -0.19 4.85
C ALA A 180 -20.57 -0.34 6.38
N GLY A 181 -19.69 0.31 7.15
CA GLY A 181 -19.77 0.33 8.61
C GLY A 181 -21.11 0.85 9.16
N TRP A 182 -21.74 1.80 8.47
CA TRP A 182 -23.05 2.36 8.83
C TRP A 182 -24.24 1.62 8.21
N GLY A 183 -23.99 0.54 7.47
CA GLY A 183 -25.03 -0.27 6.83
C GLY A 183 -25.59 0.29 5.52
N GLU A 184 -24.92 1.27 4.91
CA GLU A 184 -25.29 1.85 3.61
C GLU A 184 -24.68 1.02 2.47
N TRP A 185 -25.08 -0.24 2.37
CA TRP A 185 -24.43 -1.25 1.52
C TRP A 185 -24.43 -0.87 0.04
N GLU A 186 -25.57 -0.41 -0.49
CA GLU A 186 -25.71 0.01 -1.88
C GLU A 186 -24.81 1.22 -2.20
N GLU A 187 -24.67 2.16 -1.27
CA GLU A 187 -23.83 3.33 -1.46
C GLU A 187 -22.35 2.97 -1.38
N ALA A 188 -21.96 2.08 -0.46
CA ALA A 188 -20.58 1.59 -0.36
C ALA A 188 -20.12 0.93 -1.67
N VAL A 189 -20.96 0.06 -2.24
CA VAL A 189 -20.70 -0.57 -3.54
C VAL A 189 -20.61 0.46 -4.66
N ARG A 190 -21.57 1.39 -4.73
CA ARG A 190 -21.55 2.44 -5.77
C ARG A 190 -20.31 3.32 -5.67
N THR A 191 -19.84 3.58 -4.45
CA THR A 191 -18.67 4.43 -4.20
C THR A 191 -17.41 3.80 -4.77
N VAL A 192 -17.21 2.48 -4.66
CA VAL A 192 -16.02 1.80 -5.21
C VAL A 192 -16.11 1.46 -6.70
N GLU A 193 -17.28 1.58 -7.32
CA GLU A 193 -17.52 1.22 -8.73
C GLU A 193 -16.48 1.82 -9.70
N PRO A 194 -16.06 3.11 -9.59
CA PRO A 194 -15.03 3.66 -10.47
C PRO A 194 -13.67 2.94 -10.34
N VAL A 195 -13.36 2.40 -9.16
CA VAL A 195 -12.13 1.62 -8.93
C VAL A 195 -12.25 0.22 -9.51
N LEU A 196 -13.39 -0.43 -9.30
CA LEU A 196 -13.65 -1.78 -9.84
C LEU A 196 -13.74 -1.78 -11.37
N ALA A 197 -14.28 -0.72 -11.95
CA ALA A 197 -14.33 -0.48 -13.39
C ALA A 197 -12.99 -0.02 -14.00
N GLY A 198 -11.94 0.16 -13.19
CA GLY A 198 -10.62 0.59 -13.65
C GLY A 198 -10.54 2.07 -14.09
N THR A 199 -11.56 2.87 -13.81
CA THR A 199 -11.55 4.33 -14.10
C THR A 199 -10.61 5.07 -13.14
N LEU A 200 -10.45 4.54 -11.92
CA LEU A 200 -9.46 4.99 -10.93
C LEU A 200 -8.63 3.79 -10.51
N GLY A 201 -7.31 3.94 -10.42
CA GLY A 201 -6.42 2.86 -10.03
C GLY A 201 -5.21 3.35 -9.25
N CYS A 202 -4.60 2.45 -8.50
CA CYS A 202 -3.26 2.59 -7.92
C CYS A 202 -2.73 1.18 -7.59
N ALA A 203 -1.51 1.09 -7.08
CA ALA A 203 -0.89 -0.19 -6.77
C ALA A 203 -1.64 -1.03 -5.73
N GLU A 204 -2.47 -0.45 -4.84
CA GLU A 204 -3.27 -1.19 -3.85
C GLU A 204 -4.66 -1.61 -4.38
N GLN A 205 -5.03 -1.17 -5.59
CA GLN A 205 -6.35 -1.36 -6.16
C GLN A 205 -6.30 -2.33 -7.33
N PRO A 206 -7.37 -3.12 -7.55
CA PRO A 206 -8.68 -3.03 -6.90
C PRO A 206 -8.84 -3.94 -5.67
N GLU A 207 -7.79 -4.62 -5.20
CA GLU A 207 -7.92 -5.61 -4.12
C GLU A 207 -8.51 -5.01 -2.84
N LYS A 208 -8.10 -3.79 -2.48
CA LYS A 208 -8.68 -3.07 -1.33
C LYS A 208 -10.15 -2.71 -1.53
N ALA A 209 -10.54 -2.23 -2.71
CA ALA A 209 -11.94 -1.95 -3.04
C ALA A 209 -12.80 -3.22 -2.96
N LEU A 210 -12.31 -4.34 -3.51
CA LEU A 210 -12.98 -5.64 -3.47
C LEU A 210 -13.20 -6.10 -2.03
N THR A 211 -12.17 -6.05 -1.19
CA THR A 211 -12.30 -6.44 0.22
C THR A 211 -13.26 -5.54 1.00
N THR A 212 -13.25 -4.23 0.72
CA THR A 212 -14.14 -3.25 1.38
C THR A 212 -15.63 -3.58 1.21
N VAL A 213 -16.01 -4.16 0.06
CA VAL A 213 -17.42 -4.41 -0.27
C VAL A 213 -17.86 -5.87 -0.14
N LEU A 214 -17.00 -6.75 0.39
CA LEU A 214 -17.33 -8.17 0.54
C LEU A 214 -18.63 -8.40 1.33
N VAL A 215 -18.72 -7.82 2.52
CA VAL A 215 -19.92 -7.96 3.36
C VAL A 215 -21.11 -7.23 2.75
N ALA A 216 -20.89 -6.08 2.09
CA ALA A 216 -21.96 -5.37 1.38
C ALA A 216 -22.57 -6.25 0.28
N TYR A 217 -21.75 -6.95 -0.52
CA TYR A 217 -22.25 -7.90 -1.52
C TYR A 217 -23.09 -9.03 -0.90
N LEU A 218 -22.65 -9.60 0.23
CA LEU A 218 -23.46 -10.60 0.94
C LEU A 218 -24.81 -10.04 1.41
N ARG A 219 -24.82 -8.83 1.99
CA ARG A 219 -26.05 -8.17 2.48
C ARG A 219 -27.02 -7.82 1.35
N LEU A 220 -26.50 -7.60 0.14
CA LEU A 220 -27.28 -7.29 -1.07
C LEU A 220 -27.68 -8.52 -1.87
N GLY A 221 -27.33 -9.73 -1.44
CA GLY A 221 -27.62 -10.96 -2.18
C GLY A 221 -26.74 -11.19 -3.42
N ARG A 222 -25.63 -10.46 -3.56
CA ARG A 222 -24.68 -10.52 -4.68
C ARG A 222 -23.58 -11.55 -4.39
N TYR A 223 -23.98 -12.80 -4.17
CA TYR A 223 -23.10 -13.85 -3.63
C TYR A 223 -21.93 -14.22 -4.55
N ASP A 224 -22.17 -14.32 -5.85
CA ASP A 224 -21.11 -14.65 -6.83
C ASP A 224 -20.03 -13.57 -6.86
N GLU A 225 -20.44 -12.31 -6.77
CA GLU A 225 -19.52 -11.16 -6.76
C GLU A 225 -18.74 -11.09 -5.45
N ALA A 226 -19.36 -11.43 -4.32
CA ALA A 226 -18.67 -11.58 -3.04
C ALA A 226 -17.61 -12.69 -3.10
N ALA A 227 -17.94 -13.84 -3.69
CA ALA A 227 -17.02 -14.96 -3.84
C ALA A 227 -15.83 -14.63 -4.76
N GLN A 228 -16.09 -13.99 -5.90
CA GLN A 228 -15.04 -13.54 -6.83
C GLN A 228 -14.13 -12.48 -6.19
N ALA A 229 -14.73 -11.49 -5.51
CA ALA A 229 -13.99 -10.46 -4.79
C ALA A 229 -13.08 -11.09 -3.71
N HIS A 230 -13.58 -12.07 -2.96
CA HIS A 230 -12.81 -12.76 -1.94
C HIS A 230 -11.59 -13.47 -2.54
N VAL A 231 -11.80 -14.31 -3.56
CA VAL A 231 -10.72 -15.09 -4.18
C VAL A 231 -9.67 -14.18 -4.80
N ARG A 232 -10.09 -13.19 -5.58
CA ARG A 232 -9.18 -12.25 -6.26
C ARG A 232 -8.34 -11.44 -5.27
N ALA A 233 -8.98 -10.82 -4.28
CA ALA A 233 -8.24 -10.00 -3.32
C ALA A 233 -7.35 -10.84 -2.38
N TYR A 234 -7.84 -11.99 -1.92
CA TYR A 234 -7.07 -12.84 -1.01
C TYR A 234 -5.82 -13.44 -1.64
N ARG A 235 -5.85 -13.73 -2.95
CA ARG A 235 -4.67 -14.22 -3.69
C ARG A 235 -3.44 -13.34 -3.50
N ARG A 236 -3.65 -12.03 -3.44
CA ARG A 236 -2.60 -11.04 -3.18
C ARG A 236 -2.35 -10.90 -1.68
N HIS A 237 -3.40 -10.67 -0.90
CA HIS A 237 -3.29 -10.38 0.53
C HIS A 237 -2.63 -11.51 1.35
N ARG A 238 -2.71 -12.77 0.89
CA ARG A 238 -2.08 -13.90 1.59
C ARG A 238 -0.54 -13.83 1.65
N HIS A 239 0.09 -13.02 0.81
CA HIS A 239 1.55 -12.89 0.73
C HIS A 239 2.08 -11.54 1.24
N GLU A 240 1.22 -10.54 1.38
CA GLU A 240 1.62 -9.17 1.73
C GLU A 240 1.36 -8.88 3.20
N ARG A 241 2.42 -8.55 3.95
CA ARG A 241 2.30 -8.25 5.39
C ARG A 241 1.38 -7.05 5.65
N ASP A 242 1.45 -6.05 4.79
CA ASP A 242 0.65 -4.81 4.86
C ASP A 242 -0.84 -5.05 4.57
N ALA A 243 -1.19 -6.23 4.05
CA ALA A 243 -2.58 -6.61 3.86
C ALA A 243 -3.27 -7.14 5.12
N PHE A 244 -2.55 -7.21 6.26
CA PHE A 244 -3.12 -7.65 7.54
C PHE A 244 -4.45 -6.96 7.92
N PRO A 245 -4.63 -5.64 7.74
CA PRO A 245 -5.89 -4.96 8.03
C PRO A 245 -7.08 -5.49 7.23
N PHE A 246 -6.85 -6.08 6.05
CA PHE A 246 -7.90 -6.57 5.15
C PHE A 246 -8.36 -7.99 5.48
N LEU A 247 -7.56 -8.75 6.25
CA LEU A 247 -7.87 -10.15 6.56
C LEU A 247 -9.14 -10.31 7.41
N ALA A 248 -9.46 -9.34 8.25
CA ALA A 248 -10.68 -9.37 9.06
C ALA A 248 -11.95 -9.47 8.18
N GLU A 249 -12.00 -8.74 7.07
CA GLU A 249 -13.13 -8.77 6.15
C GLU A 249 -13.22 -10.10 5.37
N HIS A 250 -12.08 -10.71 5.01
CA HIS A 250 -12.07 -12.06 4.45
C HIS A 250 -12.63 -13.10 5.45
N LEU A 251 -12.24 -13.00 6.72
CA LEU A 251 -12.74 -13.87 7.78
C LEU A 251 -14.24 -13.67 8.05
N ARG A 252 -14.71 -12.41 8.07
CA ARG A 252 -16.13 -12.09 8.18
C ARG A 252 -16.91 -12.65 6.99
N PHE A 253 -16.41 -12.49 5.77
CA PHE A 253 -17.01 -13.12 4.59
C PHE A 253 -17.11 -14.64 4.76
N CYS A 254 -16.04 -15.33 5.17
CA CYS A 254 -16.10 -16.79 5.35
C CYS A 254 -17.08 -17.21 6.44
N ALA A 255 -17.13 -16.48 7.56
CA ALA A 255 -18.08 -16.69 8.63
C ALA A 255 -19.54 -16.54 8.17
N LEU A 256 -19.84 -15.44 7.48
CA LEU A 256 -21.19 -15.10 7.03
C LEU A 256 -21.67 -15.98 5.87
N SER A 257 -20.77 -16.43 5.01
CA SER A 257 -21.08 -17.33 3.88
C SER A 257 -21.13 -18.82 4.25
N GLY A 258 -20.86 -19.18 5.51
CA GLY A 258 -20.81 -20.59 5.95
C GLY A 258 -19.55 -21.35 5.49
N LEU A 259 -18.56 -20.67 4.92
CA LEU A 259 -17.30 -21.23 4.44
C LEU A 259 -16.31 -21.44 5.60
N HIS A 260 -16.72 -22.24 6.58
CA HIS A 260 -16.02 -22.39 7.87
C HIS A 260 -14.59 -22.90 7.73
N GLU A 261 -14.37 -23.96 6.94
CA GLU A 261 -13.04 -24.53 6.72
C GLU A 261 -12.10 -23.53 6.05
N ARG A 262 -12.59 -22.77 5.06
CA ARG A 262 -11.82 -21.70 4.42
C ARG A 262 -11.44 -20.61 5.42
N GLY A 263 -12.37 -20.20 6.28
CA GLY A 263 -12.07 -19.23 7.34
C GLY A 263 -11.00 -19.73 8.30
N LEU A 264 -11.04 -21.01 8.68
CA LEU A 264 -10.04 -21.64 9.55
C LEU A 264 -8.66 -21.79 8.88
N GLU A 265 -8.63 -22.04 7.56
CA GLU A 265 -7.40 -22.04 6.76
C GLU A 265 -6.72 -20.66 6.81
N ILE A 266 -7.47 -19.60 6.48
CA ILE A 266 -6.97 -18.21 6.53
C ILE A 266 -6.48 -17.87 7.94
N LEU A 267 -7.23 -18.24 8.97
CA LEU A 267 -6.81 -18.07 10.36
C LEU A 267 -5.50 -18.79 10.64
N GLY A 268 -5.38 -20.06 10.28
CA GLY A 268 -4.18 -20.85 10.49
C GLY A 268 -2.95 -20.25 9.81
N THR A 269 -3.09 -19.82 8.55
CA THR A 269 -2.01 -19.18 7.78
C THR A 269 -1.51 -17.90 8.44
N HIS A 270 -2.40 -17.07 8.97
CA HIS A 270 -2.08 -15.73 9.45
C HIS A 270 -2.08 -15.59 10.98
N LEU A 271 -2.26 -16.67 11.74
CA LEU A 271 -2.35 -16.61 13.22
C LEU A 271 -1.07 -16.03 13.85
N GLY A 272 0.11 -16.38 13.32
CA GLY A 272 1.39 -15.86 13.79
C GLY A 272 1.56 -14.36 13.59
N TRP A 273 0.77 -13.74 12.70
CA TRP A 273 0.81 -12.29 12.47
C TRP A 273 0.19 -11.49 13.62
N LEU A 274 -0.58 -12.11 14.52
CA LEU A 274 -1.06 -11.48 15.76
C LEU A 274 0.01 -11.34 16.84
N ASP A 275 1.09 -12.12 16.76
CA ASP A 275 2.15 -12.07 17.76
C ASP A 275 2.98 -10.76 17.63
N ARG A 276 3.04 -10.19 16.42
CA ARG A 276 3.55 -8.84 16.12
C ARG A 276 2.59 -8.12 15.17
N PRO A 277 1.48 -7.55 15.66
CA PRO A 277 0.44 -7.03 14.79
C PRO A 277 0.89 -5.78 14.02
N TYR A 278 0.28 -5.57 12.85
CA TYR A 278 0.46 -4.34 12.07
C TYR A 278 0.12 -3.09 12.91
N ASP A 279 -1.08 -3.09 13.50
CA ASP A 279 -1.50 -2.15 14.54
C ASP A 279 -2.57 -2.78 15.46
N ASP A 280 -2.90 -2.10 16.56
CA ASP A 280 -3.82 -2.64 17.56
C ASP A 280 -5.27 -2.73 17.06
N SER A 281 -5.68 -1.83 16.14
CA SER A 281 -7.03 -1.85 15.56
C SER A 281 -7.21 -3.05 14.64
N SER A 282 -6.26 -3.31 13.76
CA SER A 282 -6.29 -4.48 12.88
C SER A 282 -6.17 -5.78 13.66
N ALA A 283 -5.37 -5.82 14.74
CA ALA A 283 -5.31 -6.97 15.63
C ALA A 283 -6.65 -7.26 16.30
N MET A 284 -7.35 -6.22 16.77
CA MET A 284 -8.68 -6.32 17.37
C MET A 284 -9.70 -6.85 16.36
N GLU A 285 -9.73 -6.29 15.16
CA GLU A 285 -10.68 -6.69 14.10
C GLU A 285 -10.42 -8.11 13.60
N PHE A 286 -9.15 -8.47 13.36
CA PHE A 286 -8.77 -9.84 12.99
C PHE A 286 -9.13 -10.85 14.07
N ALA A 287 -8.89 -10.53 15.35
CA ALA A 287 -9.24 -11.40 16.46
C ALA A 287 -10.76 -11.55 16.62
N ALA A 288 -11.54 -10.47 16.45
CA ALA A 288 -13.00 -10.54 16.51
C ALA A 288 -13.60 -11.37 15.36
N ALA A 289 -13.14 -11.12 14.12
CA ALA A 289 -13.57 -11.89 12.95
C ALA A 289 -13.15 -13.36 13.06
N GLY A 290 -11.95 -13.63 13.58
CA GLY A 290 -11.48 -14.99 13.81
C GLY A 290 -12.26 -15.73 14.90
N ALA A 291 -12.59 -15.05 16.00
CA ALA A 291 -13.46 -15.60 17.03
C ALA A 291 -14.86 -15.93 16.49
N LEU A 292 -15.40 -15.09 15.59
CA LEU A 292 -16.65 -15.35 14.89
C LEU A 292 -16.56 -16.63 14.03
N VAL A 293 -15.51 -16.76 13.20
CA VAL A 293 -15.26 -17.97 12.40
C VAL A 293 -15.18 -19.21 13.28
N CYS A 294 -14.37 -19.19 14.35
CA CYS A 294 -14.23 -20.32 15.26
C CYS A 294 -15.56 -20.70 15.93
N ARG A 295 -16.33 -19.71 16.41
CA ARG A 295 -17.63 -19.97 17.03
C ARG A 295 -18.59 -20.66 16.07
N LEU A 296 -18.74 -20.12 14.86
CA LEU A 296 -19.66 -20.67 13.86
C LEU A 296 -19.20 -22.04 13.34
N ALA A 297 -17.89 -22.24 13.14
CA ALA A 297 -17.33 -23.53 12.77
C ALA A 297 -17.57 -24.59 13.85
N ALA A 298 -17.41 -24.23 15.13
CA ALA A 298 -17.69 -25.13 16.24
C ALA A 298 -19.20 -25.47 16.36
N GLU A 299 -20.08 -24.49 16.16
CA GLU A 299 -21.54 -24.70 16.09
C GLU A 299 -21.94 -25.62 14.92
N ALA A 300 -21.21 -25.55 13.80
CA ALA A 300 -21.37 -26.43 12.64
C ALA A 300 -20.71 -27.82 12.80
N GLY A 301 -20.02 -28.07 13.91
CA GLY A 301 -19.37 -29.35 14.20
C GLY A 301 -18.05 -29.59 13.45
N VAL A 302 -17.37 -28.53 12.98
CA VAL A 302 -16.05 -28.65 12.34
C VAL A 302 -15.01 -29.00 13.39
N GLU A 303 -14.45 -30.20 13.29
CA GLU A 303 -13.36 -30.67 14.15
C GLU A 303 -12.01 -30.50 13.44
N MET A 304 -11.32 -29.40 13.75
CA MET A 304 -9.99 -29.10 13.22
C MET A 304 -9.05 -28.68 14.37
N SER A 305 -7.76 -28.98 14.20
CA SER A 305 -6.70 -28.50 15.07
C SER A 305 -5.83 -27.50 14.31
N ILE A 306 -5.59 -26.33 14.90
CA ILE A 306 -4.78 -25.26 14.31
C ILE A 306 -3.49 -25.14 15.10
N HIS A 307 -2.37 -25.28 14.40
CA HIS A 307 -1.04 -25.13 14.99
C HIS A 307 -0.76 -23.65 15.26
N ARG A 308 -0.47 -23.30 16.51
CA ARG A 308 0.01 -21.98 16.89
C ARG A 308 1.50 -22.08 17.23
N PRO A 309 2.40 -21.47 16.44
CA PRO A 309 3.84 -21.56 16.68
C PRO A 309 4.23 -20.90 18.00
N GLU A 310 5.41 -21.24 18.51
CA GLU A 310 5.98 -20.59 19.69
C GLU A 310 6.24 -19.11 19.44
N TYR A 311 6.09 -18.28 20.48
CA TYR A 311 6.40 -16.86 20.40
C TYR A 311 6.69 -16.29 21.78
N GLY A 312 7.89 -15.70 21.95
CA GLY A 312 8.36 -15.27 23.27
C GLY A 312 8.34 -16.44 24.26
N ASP A 313 7.71 -16.24 25.42
CA ASP A 313 7.57 -17.28 26.45
C ASP A 313 6.40 -18.26 26.19
N ARG A 314 5.61 -18.04 25.13
CA ARG A 314 4.47 -18.90 24.79
C ARG A 314 4.96 -20.11 23.98
N PRO A 315 4.83 -21.35 24.50
CA PRO A 315 5.23 -22.55 23.76
C PRO A 315 4.32 -22.78 22.55
N ALA A 316 4.83 -23.50 21.55
CA ALA A 316 4.03 -23.98 20.43
C ALA A 316 2.93 -24.91 20.94
N THR A 317 1.73 -24.79 20.37
CA THR A 317 0.56 -25.57 20.81
C THR A 317 -0.43 -25.76 19.68
N ASP A 318 -1.03 -26.95 19.64
CA ASP A 318 -2.15 -27.26 18.75
C ASP A 318 -3.45 -26.94 19.46
N LEU A 319 -4.24 -26.04 18.89
CA LEU A 319 -5.48 -25.55 19.49
C LEU A 319 -6.68 -26.13 18.75
N SER A 320 -7.67 -26.61 19.50
CA SER A 320 -8.99 -26.88 18.93
C SER A 320 -9.64 -25.57 18.48
N VAL A 321 -10.56 -25.65 17.51
CA VAL A 321 -11.34 -24.51 17.03
C VAL A 321 -11.96 -23.70 18.18
N SER A 322 -12.59 -24.37 19.15
CA SER A 322 -13.21 -23.70 20.31
C SER A 322 -12.18 -23.03 21.23
N ALA A 323 -11.01 -23.65 21.45
CA ALA A 323 -9.95 -23.08 22.28
C ALA A 323 -9.32 -21.84 21.61
N LEU A 324 -9.07 -21.92 20.30
CA LEU A 324 -8.61 -20.78 19.51
C LEU A 324 -9.64 -19.64 19.54
N GLY A 325 -10.91 -19.94 19.32
CA GLY A 325 -12.00 -18.97 19.38
C GLY A 325 -12.08 -18.23 20.72
N ALA A 326 -11.90 -18.94 21.84
CA ALA A 326 -11.86 -18.33 23.16
C ALA A 326 -10.66 -17.39 23.35
N GLN A 327 -9.47 -17.75 22.85
CA GLN A 327 -8.29 -16.89 22.90
C GLN A 327 -8.47 -15.62 22.05
N LEU A 328 -8.96 -15.77 20.83
CA LEU A 328 -9.20 -14.64 19.92
C LEU A 328 -10.28 -13.70 20.46
N LEU A 329 -11.33 -14.25 21.07
CA LEU A 329 -12.37 -13.45 21.73
C LEU A 329 -11.77 -12.62 22.87
N ALA A 330 -10.93 -13.22 23.72
CA ALA A 330 -10.28 -12.51 24.81
C ALA A 330 -9.38 -11.37 24.30
N THR A 331 -8.58 -11.63 23.26
CA THR A 331 -7.73 -10.61 22.60
C THR A 331 -8.57 -9.46 22.06
N ALA A 332 -9.66 -9.75 21.33
CA ALA A 332 -10.54 -8.74 20.77
C ALA A 332 -11.20 -7.87 21.86
N GLN A 333 -11.69 -8.50 22.93
CA GLN A 333 -12.30 -7.81 24.07
C GLN A 333 -11.30 -6.94 24.83
N GLU A 334 -10.08 -7.44 25.03
CA GLU A 334 -9.02 -6.67 25.69
C GLU A 334 -8.64 -5.43 24.89
N LEU A 335 -8.41 -5.57 23.58
CA LEU A 335 -8.06 -4.45 22.71
C LEU A 335 -9.20 -3.44 22.57
N ALA A 336 -10.44 -3.91 22.39
CA ALA A 336 -11.62 -3.05 22.36
C ALA A 336 -11.79 -2.27 23.68
N GLY A 337 -11.61 -2.94 24.82
CA GLY A 337 -11.64 -2.31 26.14
C GLY A 337 -10.56 -1.23 26.32
N ARG A 338 -9.36 -1.42 25.75
CA ARG A 338 -8.30 -0.39 25.77
C ARG A 338 -8.68 0.84 24.94
N PHE A 339 -9.25 0.65 23.76
CA PHE A 339 -9.74 1.78 22.95
C PHE A 339 -10.91 2.50 23.62
N ASP A 340 -11.86 1.76 24.17
CA ASP A 340 -13.00 2.31 24.91
C ASP A 340 -12.55 3.11 26.13
N ALA A 341 -11.59 2.60 26.90
CA ALA A 341 -10.97 3.35 28.00
C ALA A 341 -10.26 4.63 27.53
N ARG A 342 -9.53 4.57 26.40
CA ARG A 342 -8.90 5.74 25.77
C ARG A 342 -9.91 6.76 25.25
N ASN A 343 -11.07 6.30 24.79
CA ASN A 343 -12.12 7.13 24.18
C ASN A 343 -13.13 7.66 25.19
N GLY A 344 -13.24 7.04 26.37
CA GLY A 344 -14.32 7.31 27.31
C GLY A 344 -15.69 6.90 26.76
N SER A 345 -15.75 5.88 25.92
CA SER A 345 -16.97 5.33 25.32
C SER A 345 -16.99 3.80 25.38
N SER A 346 -18.06 3.17 24.91
CA SER A 346 -18.16 1.71 24.77
C SER A 346 -18.32 1.29 23.29
N HIS A 347 -17.92 2.17 22.39
CA HIS A 347 -18.23 2.05 20.96
C HIS A 347 -17.48 0.87 20.34
N GLN A 348 -16.19 0.70 20.64
CA GLN A 348 -15.38 -0.37 20.06
C GLN A 348 -15.83 -1.74 20.56
N SER A 349 -16.10 -1.89 21.88
CA SER A 349 -16.65 -3.15 22.39
C SER A 349 -18.03 -3.45 21.81
N GLY A 350 -18.88 -2.43 21.66
CA GLY A 350 -20.21 -2.58 21.05
C GLY A 350 -20.13 -3.04 19.59
N ARG A 351 -19.20 -2.47 18.81
CA ARG A 351 -18.95 -2.84 17.42
C ARG A 351 -18.46 -4.29 17.31
N MET A 352 -17.49 -4.69 18.14
CA MET A 352 -17.00 -6.07 18.15
C MET A 352 -18.09 -7.06 18.60
N ALA A 353 -18.92 -6.69 19.58
CA ALA A 353 -20.07 -7.49 20.00
C ALA A 353 -21.10 -7.66 18.86
N ALA A 354 -21.32 -6.63 18.04
CA ALA A 354 -22.20 -6.70 16.88
C ALA A 354 -21.68 -7.69 15.83
N TRP A 355 -20.38 -7.66 15.50
CA TRP A 355 -19.75 -8.64 14.61
C TRP A 355 -19.87 -10.06 15.16
N LEU A 356 -19.56 -10.24 16.45
CA LEU A 356 -19.63 -11.54 17.11
C LEU A 356 -21.04 -12.12 17.20
N ALA A 357 -22.08 -11.28 17.12
CA ALA A 357 -23.48 -11.69 17.11
C ALA A 357 -24.00 -12.07 15.71
N GLU A 358 -23.23 -11.82 14.65
CA GLU A 358 -23.65 -12.14 13.29
C GLU A 358 -23.85 -13.65 13.09
N ARG A 359 -24.75 -13.97 12.15
CA ARG A 359 -25.13 -15.33 11.75
C ARG A 359 -24.89 -15.52 10.26
N PRO A 360 -24.60 -16.75 9.81
CA PRO A 360 -24.50 -17.06 8.40
C PRO A 360 -25.79 -16.68 7.64
N ILE A 361 -25.63 -16.29 6.39
CA ILE A 361 -26.76 -16.12 5.47
C ILE A 361 -27.37 -17.47 5.13
N ASP A 362 -28.67 -17.48 4.83
CA ASP A 362 -29.38 -18.67 4.36
C ASP A 362 -29.27 -18.78 2.83
N ALA A 363 -28.03 -18.91 2.34
CA ALA A 363 -27.71 -19.08 0.93
C ALA A 363 -26.40 -19.84 0.77
N GLU A 364 -26.31 -20.65 -0.29
CA GLU A 364 -25.08 -21.35 -0.64
C GLU A 364 -24.16 -20.42 -1.43
N VAL A 365 -22.93 -20.24 -0.96
CA VAL A 365 -21.90 -19.44 -1.63
C VAL A 365 -20.80 -20.38 -2.10
N THR A 366 -20.59 -20.44 -3.41
CA THR A 366 -19.54 -21.27 -4.02
C THR A 366 -18.36 -20.40 -4.40
N LEU A 367 -17.16 -20.78 -3.96
CA LEU A 367 -15.95 -20.09 -4.36
C LEU A 367 -15.54 -20.47 -5.80
N PRO A 368 -15.20 -19.50 -6.66
CA PRO A 368 -14.55 -19.83 -7.92
C PRO A 368 -13.18 -20.46 -7.68
N VAL A 369 -12.67 -21.19 -8.68
CA VAL A 369 -11.32 -21.76 -8.62
C VAL A 369 -10.31 -20.62 -8.48
N ASP A 370 -9.34 -20.78 -7.58
CA ASP A 370 -8.20 -19.87 -7.44
C ASP A 370 -7.19 -20.08 -8.59
N GLU A 371 -7.64 -19.87 -9.83
CA GLU A 371 -6.77 -19.86 -11.01
C GLU A 371 -6.18 -18.45 -11.19
N PRO A 372 -4.85 -18.31 -11.41
CA PRO A 372 -4.30 -17.04 -11.87
C PRO A 372 -5.10 -16.61 -13.11
N PRO A 373 -5.33 -15.31 -13.35
CA PRO A 373 -6.01 -14.88 -14.56
C PRO A 373 -5.30 -15.56 -15.73
N ASP A 374 -6.06 -16.24 -16.58
CA ASP A 374 -5.48 -16.78 -17.80
C ASP A 374 -5.02 -15.57 -18.61
N ASP A 375 -3.71 -15.38 -18.73
CA ASP A 375 -3.10 -14.27 -19.48
C ASP A 375 -3.57 -14.27 -20.96
N TRP A 376 -4.22 -15.36 -21.40
CA TRP A 376 -4.82 -15.54 -22.73
C TRP A 376 -6.36 -15.53 -22.75
N ALA A 377 -7.04 -15.52 -21.60
CA ALA A 377 -8.48 -15.34 -21.57
C ALA A 377 -8.78 -13.85 -21.75
N MET A 378 -9.19 -13.49 -22.97
CA MET A 378 -9.91 -12.26 -23.23
C MET A 378 -11.02 -12.12 -22.17
N PRO A 379 -11.11 -10.99 -21.43
CA PRO A 379 -12.17 -10.83 -20.45
C PRO A 379 -13.52 -11.08 -21.12
N ASP A 380 -14.34 -11.94 -20.48
CA ASP A 380 -15.71 -12.16 -20.89
C ASP A 380 -16.37 -10.80 -21.13
N ALA A 381 -16.98 -10.67 -22.31
CA ALA A 381 -17.40 -9.43 -22.92
C ALA A 381 -17.91 -8.41 -21.89
N LEU A 382 -17.15 -7.33 -21.72
CA LEU A 382 -17.58 -6.12 -20.99
C LEU A 382 -19.01 -5.77 -21.43
N PRO A 383 -19.92 -5.44 -20.51
CA PRO A 383 -21.29 -5.08 -20.86
C PRO A 383 -21.28 -3.92 -21.88
N PRO A 384 -22.15 -3.93 -22.90
CA PRO A 384 -22.14 -2.91 -23.94
C PRO A 384 -22.57 -1.56 -23.34
N GLY A 385 -21.59 -0.77 -22.93
CA GLY A 385 -21.79 0.49 -22.23
C GLY A 385 -20.51 1.26 -21.86
N SER A 386 -19.34 0.62 -21.83
CA SER A 386 -18.06 1.28 -21.56
C SER A 386 -17.56 2.08 -22.77
N ARG A 387 -18.11 3.28 -22.97
CA ARG A 387 -17.38 4.36 -23.67
C ARG A 387 -16.25 4.80 -22.70
N GLN A 388 -14.94 4.71 -22.93
CA GLN A 388 -14.10 4.50 -24.12
C GLN A 388 -12.73 3.94 -23.64
N ASP A 389 -12.36 2.71 -23.96
CA ASP A 389 -10.94 2.32 -24.12
C ASP A 389 -10.70 2.10 -25.61
N LEU A 390 -10.93 3.17 -26.38
CA LEU A 390 -10.83 3.13 -27.83
C LEU A 390 -9.35 3.02 -28.21
N VAL A 391 -9.04 2.03 -29.03
CA VAL A 391 -7.75 1.94 -29.72
C VAL A 391 -7.58 3.21 -30.55
N ALA A 392 -6.54 3.98 -30.24
CA ALA A 392 -6.21 5.22 -30.93
C ALA A 392 -4.74 5.19 -31.38
N PRO A 393 -4.33 5.98 -32.39
CA PRO A 393 -2.93 6.05 -32.79
C PRO A 393 -2.03 6.40 -31.60
N LEU A 394 -0.84 5.79 -31.53
CA LEU A 394 0.18 6.12 -30.52
C LEU A 394 0.50 7.61 -30.57
N ARG A 395 0.52 8.25 -29.39
CA ARG A 395 0.82 9.68 -29.24
C ARG A 395 1.70 9.91 -28.04
N MET A 396 2.68 10.79 -28.18
CA MET A 396 3.59 11.14 -27.08
C MET A 396 2.84 11.71 -25.88
N GLU A 397 1.75 12.46 -26.09
CA GLU A 397 0.94 12.99 -24.99
C GLU A 397 0.28 11.88 -24.16
N ALA A 398 -0.05 10.74 -24.78
CA ALA A 398 -0.60 9.60 -24.06
C ALA A 398 0.47 8.91 -23.20
N ILE A 399 1.71 8.82 -23.71
CA ILE A 399 2.87 8.29 -22.96
C ILE A 399 3.16 9.19 -21.77
N VAL A 400 3.24 10.51 -21.99
CA VAL A 400 3.46 11.49 -20.91
C VAL A 400 2.38 11.39 -19.84
N ARG A 401 1.10 11.31 -20.23
CA ARG A 401 -0.01 11.16 -19.28
C ARG A 401 0.08 9.88 -18.47
N GLU A 402 0.53 8.77 -19.07
CA GLU A 402 0.79 7.53 -18.33
C GLU A 402 1.94 7.68 -17.33
N LEU A 403 2.95 8.50 -17.65
CA LEU A 403 4.10 8.76 -16.78
C LEU A 403 3.78 9.75 -15.66
N GLU A 404 2.95 10.78 -15.91
CA GLU A 404 2.51 11.78 -14.91
C GLU A 404 1.84 11.14 -13.68
N GLY A 405 1.25 9.95 -13.82
CA GLY A 405 0.67 9.20 -12.70
C GLY A 405 1.65 8.31 -11.92
N ARG A 406 2.93 8.26 -12.32
CA ARG A 406 3.91 7.24 -11.89
C ARG A 406 5.25 7.80 -11.48
N VAL A 407 5.65 8.96 -12.00
CA VAL A 407 6.92 9.60 -11.69
C VAL A 407 6.76 11.06 -11.34
N ASP A 408 7.60 11.51 -10.41
CA ASP A 408 7.55 12.89 -9.92
C ASP A 408 8.01 13.90 -10.97
N HIS A 409 8.94 13.50 -11.85
CA HIS A 409 9.53 14.36 -12.88
C HIS A 409 9.83 13.56 -14.16
N TYR A 410 9.59 14.20 -15.32
CA TYR A 410 10.04 13.72 -16.63
C TYR A 410 10.68 14.87 -17.41
N LEU A 411 11.63 14.55 -18.28
CA LEU A 411 12.33 15.47 -19.16
C LEU A 411 11.79 15.32 -20.59
N LEU A 412 11.44 16.43 -21.22
CA LEU A 412 11.16 16.47 -22.66
C LEU A 412 12.42 16.94 -23.38
N TYR A 413 12.92 16.13 -24.30
CA TYR A 413 14.03 16.49 -25.17
C TYR A 413 13.54 17.18 -26.44
N ASP A 414 14.40 17.98 -27.08
CA ASP A 414 14.05 18.77 -28.28
C ASP A 414 13.65 17.91 -29.49
N ASP A 415 14.03 16.63 -29.49
CA ASP A 415 13.65 15.64 -30.52
C ASP A 415 12.28 15.00 -30.28
N GLY A 416 11.60 15.35 -29.19
CA GLY A 416 10.30 14.82 -28.80
C GLY A 416 10.36 13.55 -27.96
N THR A 417 11.55 13.11 -27.54
CA THR A 417 11.75 12.01 -26.58
C THR A 417 11.35 12.44 -25.17
N VAL A 418 10.79 11.51 -24.40
CA VAL A 418 10.49 11.71 -22.97
C VAL A 418 11.44 10.87 -22.14
N GLY A 419 12.28 11.50 -21.32
CA GLY A 419 13.16 10.84 -20.37
C GLY A 419 12.56 10.80 -18.97
N VAL A 420 12.71 9.68 -18.29
CA VAL A 420 12.27 9.47 -16.91
C VAL A 420 13.39 8.81 -16.13
N GLN A 421 13.74 9.38 -14.97
CA GLN A 421 14.66 8.74 -14.05
C GLN A 421 13.86 7.75 -13.18
N TRP A 422 14.32 6.50 -13.13
CA TRP A 422 13.74 5.46 -12.30
C TRP A 422 14.86 4.68 -11.59
N GLY A 423 15.04 4.96 -10.29
CA GLY A 423 16.19 4.44 -9.53
C GLY A 423 17.51 4.74 -10.23
N LYS A 424 18.31 3.69 -10.47
CA LYS A 424 19.62 3.74 -11.15
C LYS A 424 19.53 3.70 -12.69
N THR A 425 18.38 4.05 -13.26
CA THR A 425 18.16 4.04 -14.72
C THR A 425 17.53 5.31 -15.23
N LEU A 426 17.99 5.75 -16.40
CA LEU A 426 17.29 6.71 -17.23
C LEU A 426 16.54 5.95 -18.32
N ILE A 427 15.22 6.09 -18.36
CA ILE A 427 14.35 5.45 -19.36
C ILE A 427 13.85 6.53 -20.32
N GLN A 428 14.18 6.40 -21.59
CA GLN A 428 13.78 7.31 -22.65
C GLN A 428 12.73 6.66 -23.53
N PHE A 429 11.57 7.28 -23.65
CA PHE A 429 10.49 6.88 -24.55
C PHE A 429 10.48 7.77 -25.78
N GLU A 430 10.50 7.17 -26.96
CA GLU A 430 10.38 7.86 -28.23
C GLU A 430 9.39 7.13 -29.17
N GLN A 431 8.94 7.85 -30.19
CA GLN A 431 8.12 7.28 -31.25
C GLN A 431 8.97 7.11 -32.51
N LEU A 432 9.10 5.87 -32.98
CA LEU A 432 9.79 5.52 -34.22
C LEU A 432 8.79 5.15 -35.32
N GLY A 433 9.28 4.95 -36.55
CA GLY A 433 8.46 4.65 -37.73
C GLY A 433 8.04 5.90 -38.51
N GLU A 434 7.68 5.73 -39.78
CA GLU A 434 7.31 6.86 -40.66
C GLU A 434 6.02 7.55 -40.20
N ALA A 435 5.12 6.81 -39.53
CA ALA A 435 3.87 7.29 -38.98
C ALA A 435 3.92 7.50 -37.44
N LYS A 436 5.11 7.42 -36.82
CA LYS A 436 5.31 7.47 -35.35
C LYS A 436 4.54 6.39 -34.59
N GLU A 437 4.42 5.23 -35.21
CA GLU A 437 3.61 4.09 -34.79
C GLU A 437 4.34 3.11 -33.87
N ILE A 438 5.66 3.21 -33.76
CA ILE A 438 6.46 2.29 -32.93
C ILE A 438 6.75 2.96 -31.59
N LEU A 439 6.34 2.33 -30.49
CA LEU A 439 6.79 2.71 -29.15
C LEU A 439 8.17 2.12 -28.91
N HIS A 440 9.17 2.99 -28.78
CA HIS A 440 10.53 2.58 -28.46
C HIS A 440 10.90 3.13 -27.08
N ALA A 441 11.44 2.26 -26.23
CA ALA A 441 11.96 2.63 -24.94
C ALA A 441 13.41 2.17 -24.78
N ARG A 442 14.27 3.13 -24.47
CA ARG A 442 15.69 2.91 -24.21
C ARG A 442 15.97 3.08 -22.72
N ILE A 443 16.50 2.03 -22.11
CA ILE A 443 16.85 1.99 -20.69
C ILE A 443 18.36 2.16 -20.59
N ILE A 444 18.82 3.17 -19.89
CA ILE A 444 20.24 3.48 -19.73
C ILE A 444 20.58 3.28 -18.27
N VAL A 445 21.38 2.26 -17.97
CA VAL A 445 21.84 2.00 -16.60
C VAL A 445 22.92 3.03 -16.24
N GLU A 446 22.84 3.57 -15.02
CA GLU A 446 23.73 4.61 -14.54
C GLU A 446 25.18 4.11 -14.37
N ARG A 447 25.35 2.88 -13.86
CA ARG A 447 26.68 2.28 -13.62
C ARG A 447 27.50 2.24 -14.92
N ARG A 448 28.69 2.85 -14.87
CA ARG A 448 29.71 2.82 -15.92
C ARG A 448 30.72 1.73 -15.64
N LEU A 449 31.11 0.99 -16.69
CA LEU A 449 32.18 0.00 -16.62
C LEU A 449 33.41 0.51 -17.39
N PRO A 450 34.64 0.27 -16.93
CA PRO A 450 35.83 0.59 -17.73
C PRO A 450 35.86 -0.19 -19.06
N ALA A 451 36.40 0.41 -20.12
CA ALA A 451 36.46 -0.19 -21.46
C ALA A 451 37.19 -1.54 -21.54
N ASP A 452 38.11 -1.83 -20.61
CA ASP A 452 38.81 -3.11 -20.54
C ASP A 452 37.93 -4.28 -20.03
N ARG A 453 36.74 -4.00 -19.48
CA ARG A 453 35.73 -5.00 -19.07
C ARG A 453 34.71 -5.36 -20.16
N LEU A 454 35.00 -5.03 -21.42
CA LEU A 454 34.07 -5.27 -22.54
C LEU A 454 33.61 -6.73 -22.68
N THR A 455 34.52 -7.68 -22.49
CA THR A 455 34.19 -9.12 -22.55
C THR A 455 33.14 -9.50 -21.51
N GLU A 456 33.32 -9.03 -20.28
CA GLU A 456 32.42 -9.32 -19.17
C GLU A 456 31.04 -8.67 -19.38
N ALA A 457 31.02 -7.42 -19.85
CA ALA A 457 29.78 -6.74 -20.18
C ALA A 457 28.98 -7.49 -21.27
N TYR A 458 29.66 -8.06 -22.28
CA TYR A 458 29.01 -8.92 -23.28
C TYR A 458 28.51 -10.23 -22.70
N GLU A 459 29.27 -10.89 -21.83
CA GLU A 459 28.83 -12.12 -21.16
C GLU A 459 27.58 -11.89 -20.32
N PHE A 460 27.54 -10.78 -19.58
CA PHE A 460 26.36 -10.35 -18.84
C PHE A 460 25.16 -10.13 -19.75
N CYS A 461 25.30 -9.32 -20.82
CA CYS A 461 24.19 -9.05 -21.74
C CYS A 461 23.69 -10.33 -22.43
N ASN A 462 24.58 -11.25 -22.76
CA ASN A 462 24.20 -12.54 -23.36
C ASN A 462 23.42 -13.42 -22.38
N SER A 463 23.86 -13.52 -21.11
CA SER A 463 23.11 -14.26 -20.08
C SER A 463 21.76 -13.61 -19.82
N TRP A 464 21.72 -12.29 -19.67
CA TRP A 464 20.49 -11.55 -19.48
C TRP A 464 19.48 -11.81 -20.59
N ASN A 465 19.91 -11.66 -21.85
CA ASN A 465 19.04 -11.90 -23.02
C ASN A 465 18.67 -13.37 -23.23
N HIS A 466 19.42 -14.30 -22.63
CA HIS A 466 19.07 -15.71 -22.64
C HIS A 466 17.96 -16.01 -21.61
N ASP A 467 18.11 -15.45 -20.40
CA ASP A 467 17.27 -15.78 -19.24
C ASP A 467 16.03 -14.89 -19.10
N ARG A 468 16.03 -13.71 -19.74
CA ARG A 468 14.96 -12.71 -19.65
C ARG A 468 14.45 -12.33 -21.04
N LEU A 469 13.13 -12.17 -21.14
CA LEU A 469 12.47 -11.78 -22.39
C LEU A 469 12.66 -10.28 -22.71
N LEU A 470 12.67 -9.43 -21.68
CA LEU A 470 12.80 -7.98 -21.79
C LEU A 470 13.55 -7.41 -20.56
N PRO A 471 14.19 -6.23 -20.70
CA PRO A 471 14.53 -5.60 -21.98
C PRO A 471 15.67 -6.36 -22.68
N LYS A 472 15.85 -6.12 -23.98
CA LYS A 472 17.04 -6.60 -24.70
C LYS A 472 18.25 -5.79 -24.25
N ALA A 473 19.16 -6.40 -23.51
CA ALA A 473 20.39 -5.78 -23.01
C ALA A 473 21.50 -5.75 -24.07
N TYR A 474 22.26 -4.67 -24.14
CA TYR A 474 23.44 -4.53 -24.98
C TYR A 474 24.44 -3.56 -24.36
N VAL A 475 25.69 -3.66 -24.81
CA VAL A 475 26.77 -2.76 -24.39
C VAL A 475 26.89 -1.61 -25.38
N HIS A 476 26.99 -0.39 -24.87
CA HIS A 476 27.29 0.82 -25.62
C HIS A 476 28.64 1.38 -25.16
N ASP A 477 29.61 1.44 -26.08
CA ASP A 477 30.89 2.10 -25.85
C ASP A 477 30.72 3.60 -26.09
N THR A 478 31.03 4.40 -25.07
CA THR A 478 30.92 5.87 -25.12
C THR A 478 32.01 6.52 -25.96
N GLY A 479 33.10 5.80 -26.25
CA GLY A 479 34.29 6.34 -26.90
C GLY A 479 35.21 7.13 -25.96
N GLU A 480 34.83 7.31 -24.69
CA GLU A 480 35.60 8.03 -23.66
C GLU A 480 36.30 7.09 -22.66
N GLY A 481 36.37 5.79 -22.99
CA GLY A 481 36.98 4.77 -22.13
C GLY A 481 36.00 4.13 -21.14
N GLU A 482 34.71 4.42 -21.26
CA GLU A 482 33.62 3.85 -20.46
C GLU A 482 32.60 3.10 -21.31
N LEU A 483 32.07 2.02 -20.75
CA LEU A 483 30.99 1.21 -21.30
C LEU A 483 29.72 1.44 -20.48
N ILE A 484 28.61 1.45 -21.18
CA ILE A 484 27.26 1.56 -20.62
C ILE A 484 26.50 0.30 -20.99
N ILE A 485 25.85 -0.33 -20.01
CA ILE A 485 24.86 -1.36 -20.31
C ILE A 485 23.51 -0.67 -20.50
N ALA A 486 22.89 -0.92 -21.64
CA ALA A 486 21.60 -0.37 -21.99
C ALA A 486 20.60 -1.50 -22.29
N GLY A 487 19.33 -1.24 -22.04
CA GLY A 487 18.20 -2.08 -22.42
C GLY A 487 17.38 -1.42 -23.52
N GLU A 488 16.72 -2.22 -24.34
CA GLU A 488 15.77 -1.78 -25.34
C GLU A 488 14.46 -2.58 -25.26
N VAL A 489 13.33 -1.89 -25.34
CA VAL A 489 12.00 -2.45 -25.56
C VAL A 489 11.36 -1.72 -26.73
N THR A 490 10.96 -2.47 -27.77
CA THR A 490 10.35 -1.90 -28.98
C THR A 490 9.04 -2.63 -29.26
N THR A 491 7.95 -1.88 -29.42
CA THR A 491 6.62 -2.43 -29.73
C THR A 491 6.01 -1.70 -30.91
N ASP A 492 5.62 -2.45 -31.93
CA ASP A 492 4.89 -1.92 -33.08
C ASP A 492 3.40 -1.75 -32.74
N LEU A 493 2.90 -0.52 -32.89
CA LEU A 493 1.52 -0.13 -32.61
C LEU A 493 0.88 0.51 -33.86
N GLU A 494 1.21 0.00 -35.06
CA GLU A 494 0.64 0.43 -36.36
C GLU A 494 -0.90 0.55 -36.34
N HIS A 495 -1.57 -0.35 -35.63
CA HIS A 495 -3.03 -0.38 -35.54
C HIS A 495 -3.61 0.40 -34.35
N GLY A 496 -2.77 1.17 -33.67
CA GLY A 496 -3.11 1.95 -32.48
C GLY A 496 -3.00 1.15 -31.19
N VAL A 497 -3.19 1.86 -30.08
CA VAL A 497 -3.07 1.36 -28.72
C VAL A 497 -4.19 1.97 -27.87
N SER A 498 -4.77 1.16 -26.99
CA SER A 498 -5.71 1.66 -25.98
C SER A 498 -4.94 2.25 -24.78
N ALA A 499 -5.62 2.98 -23.89
CA ALA A 499 -4.94 3.55 -22.73
C ALA A 499 -4.44 2.45 -21.79
N SER A 500 -5.23 1.38 -21.60
CA SER A 500 -4.85 0.24 -20.77
C SER A 500 -3.68 -0.56 -21.37
N GLN A 501 -3.64 -0.72 -22.69
CA GLN A 501 -2.51 -1.37 -23.39
C GLN A 501 -1.23 -0.53 -23.25
N LEU A 502 -1.31 0.78 -23.41
CA LEU A 502 -0.15 1.67 -23.26
C LEU A 502 0.39 1.64 -21.82
N ALA A 503 -0.49 1.67 -20.83
CA ALA A 503 -0.15 1.52 -19.42
C ALA A 503 0.62 0.22 -19.12
N ALA A 504 0.22 -0.89 -19.73
CA ALA A 504 0.87 -2.18 -19.59
C ALA A 504 2.26 -2.21 -20.25
N LEU A 505 2.41 -1.60 -21.45
CA LEU A 505 3.69 -1.52 -22.16
C LEU A 505 4.72 -0.65 -21.42
N VAL A 506 4.28 0.47 -20.84
CA VAL A 506 5.12 1.32 -19.98
C VAL A 506 5.57 0.56 -18.73
N ASN A 507 4.67 -0.19 -18.08
CA ASN A 507 5.02 -1.05 -16.93
C ASN A 507 6.03 -2.14 -17.30
N ALA A 508 5.80 -2.82 -18.42
CA ALA A 508 6.68 -3.87 -18.94
C ALA A 508 8.07 -3.35 -19.36
N THR A 509 8.23 -2.02 -19.43
CA THR A 509 9.52 -1.36 -19.66
C THR A 509 10.18 -0.99 -18.33
N ILE A 510 9.46 -0.31 -17.44
CA ILE A 510 10.03 0.27 -16.20
C ILE A 510 10.49 -0.82 -15.23
N GLY A 511 9.64 -1.80 -14.92
CA GLY A 511 9.96 -2.84 -13.94
C GLY A 511 11.16 -3.70 -14.35
N PRO A 512 11.15 -4.31 -15.55
CA PRO A 512 12.29 -5.05 -16.06
C PRO A 512 13.55 -4.19 -16.28
N GLY A 513 13.39 -2.91 -16.61
CA GLY A 513 14.51 -1.96 -16.71
C GLY A 513 15.20 -1.72 -15.38
N ALA A 514 14.45 -1.57 -14.29
CA ALA A 514 14.99 -1.48 -12.94
C ALA A 514 15.74 -2.77 -12.56
N ALA A 515 15.17 -3.94 -12.85
CA ALA A 515 15.82 -5.23 -12.59
C ALA A 515 17.13 -5.41 -13.38
N LEU A 516 17.22 -4.88 -14.60
CA LEU A 516 18.47 -4.85 -15.37
C LEU A 516 19.52 -3.99 -14.64
N ALA A 517 19.11 -2.85 -14.10
CA ALA A 517 19.99 -1.95 -13.35
C ALA A 517 20.56 -2.61 -12.10
N ASP A 518 19.72 -3.29 -11.34
CA ASP A 518 20.13 -4.00 -10.12
C ASP A 518 21.11 -5.12 -10.45
N ALA A 519 20.83 -5.91 -11.48
CA ALA A 519 21.73 -6.97 -11.93
C ALA A 519 23.08 -6.42 -12.44
N VAL A 520 23.08 -5.26 -13.10
CA VAL A 520 24.31 -4.56 -13.49
C VAL A 520 25.04 -3.99 -12.28
N ALA A 521 24.34 -3.53 -11.24
CA ALA A 521 24.94 -3.04 -10.00
C ALA A 521 25.67 -4.15 -9.22
N ASP A 522 25.28 -5.41 -9.42
CA ASP A 522 25.90 -6.58 -8.78
C ASP A 522 27.10 -7.17 -9.56
N LEU A 523 27.44 -6.63 -10.74
CA LEU A 523 28.65 -7.05 -11.45
C LEU A 523 29.90 -6.80 -10.57
N PRO A 524 30.85 -7.76 -10.51
CA PRO A 524 31.97 -7.74 -9.56
C PRO A 524 32.96 -6.58 -9.75
#